data_AF-A0A2E4EBR3-F1
#
_entry.id   AF-A0A2E4EBR3-F1
#
_cell.length_a   1.000
_cell.length_b   1.000
_cell.length_c   1.000
_cell.angle_alpha   90.00
_cell.angle_beta   90.00
_cell.angle_gamma   90.00
#
_symmetry.space_group_name_H-M   'P 1'
#
loop_
_entity.id
_entity.type
_entity.pdbx_description
1 polymer ?
#
loop_
_entity_poly.entity_id
_entity_poly.type
_entity_poly.pdbx_seq_one_letter_code
_entity_poly.pdbx_strand_id
1 'polypeptide(L)'
;MAKYIVTVKLRALDADGIEAGDINTVHIPTIAKDEATAIKGAVVYHSDGGQAQENERLEMECKEPERGLVWIATRALRVTDDEWDIFLCVTDGLTDAKVCKTI
;
A
#
# COMPACT_ATOMS: atom_id res chain seq x y z
N MET A 1 5.30 -16.18 8.44
CA MET A 1 4.79 -15.03 7.66
C MET A 1 5.85 -14.66 6.64
N ALA A 2 5.46 -14.22 5.45
CA ALA A 2 6.36 -13.78 4.39
C ALA A 2 6.45 -12.24 4.36
N LYS A 3 7.56 -11.75 3.80
CA LYS A 3 7.86 -10.32 3.63
C LYS A 3 7.52 -9.89 2.20
N TYR A 4 6.83 -8.77 2.08
CA TYR A 4 6.40 -8.21 0.80
C TYR A 4 6.71 -6.72 0.74
N ILE A 5 7.13 -6.23 -0.41
CA ILE A 5 7.13 -4.80 -0.73
C ILE A 5 5.93 -4.55 -1.64
N VAL A 6 4.92 -3.85 -1.13
CA VAL A 6 3.70 -3.57 -1.88
C VAL A 6 3.76 -2.16 -2.45
N THR A 7 3.51 -2.03 -3.75
CA THR A 7 3.46 -0.73 -4.43
C THR A 7 2.03 -0.22 -4.45
N VAL A 8 1.82 0.94 -3.82
CA VAL A 8 0.53 1.61 -3.73
C VAL A 8 0.61 2.96 -4.45
N LYS A 9 -0.30 3.20 -5.39
CA LYS A 9 -0.47 4.48 -6.04
C LYS A 9 -1.51 5.30 -5.30
N LEU A 10 -1.19 6.56 -5.03
CA LEU A 10 -2.13 7.55 -4.55
C LEU A 10 -2.63 8.36 -5.75
N ARG A 11 -3.94 8.42 -5.92
CA ARG A 11 -4.61 9.24 -6.93
C ARG A 11 -5.53 10.25 -6.27
N ALA A 12 -5.73 11.38 -6.96
CA ALA A 12 -6.78 12.32 -6.62
C ALA A 12 -8.13 11.77 -7.09
N LEU A 13 -9.18 12.02 -6.32
CA LEU A 13 -10.57 11.88 -6.74
C LEU A 13 -11.13 13.27 -7.08
N ASP A 14 -11.96 13.36 -8.11
CA ASP A 14 -12.75 14.55 -8.40
C ASP A 14 -14.02 14.63 -7.53
N ALA A 15 -14.84 15.66 -7.78
CA ALA A 15 -16.08 15.89 -7.04
C ALA A 15 -17.13 14.77 -7.22
N ASP A 16 -17.02 13.98 -8.28
CA ASP A 16 -17.89 12.84 -8.57
C ASP A 16 -17.30 11.51 -8.02
N GLY A 17 -16.13 11.56 -7.37
CA GLY A 17 -15.45 10.40 -6.81
C GLY A 17 -14.69 9.58 -7.85
N ILE A 18 -14.36 10.15 -9.01
CA ILE A 18 -13.66 9.51 -10.12
C ILE A 18 -12.17 9.87 -10.05
N GLU A 19 -11.30 8.92 -10.43
CA GLU A 19 -9.85 9.11 -10.48
C GLU A 19 -9.46 10.27 -11.42
N ALA A 20 -8.90 11.35 -10.87
CA ALA A 20 -8.58 12.59 -11.60
C ALA A 20 -7.09 12.78 -11.89
N GLY A 21 -6.22 11.90 -11.39
CA GLY A 21 -4.78 11.92 -11.69
C GLY A 21 -3.91 11.21 -10.65
N ASP A 22 -2.68 10.87 -11.06
CA ASP A 22 -1.66 10.28 -10.18
C ASP A 22 -1.00 11.37 -9.32
N ILE A 23 -0.99 11.19 -8.00
CA ILE A 23 -0.33 12.10 -7.05
C ILE A 23 1.05 11.56 -6.69
N ASN A 24 1.11 10.29 -6.23
CA ASN A 24 2.34 9.69 -5.73
C ASN A 24 2.31 8.17 -5.89
N THR A 25 3.49 7.54 -5.82
CA THR A 25 3.65 6.10 -5.68
C THR A 25 4.49 5.82 -4.44
N VAL A 26 3.98 4.98 -3.54
CA VAL A 26 4.66 4.57 -2.31
C VAL A 26 4.91 3.07 -2.30
N HIS A 27 5.99 2.67 -1.66
CA HIS A 27 6.37 1.28 -1.48
C HIS A 27 6.29 0.93 0.00
N ILE A 28 5.37 0.06 0.36
CA ILE A 28 5.01 -0.24 1.74
C ILE A 28 5.59 -1.60 2.10
N PRO A 29 6.52 -1.66 3.07
CA PRO A 29 7.03 -2.92 3.59
C PRO A 29 5.95 -3.58 4.46
N THR A 30 5.51 -4.78 4.06
CA THR A 30 4.39 -5.50 4.68
C THR A 30 4.79 -6.93 5.04
N ILE A 31 4.46 -7.33 6.27
CA ILE A 31 4.56 -8.73 6.71
C ILE A 31 3.15 -9.34 6.70
N ALA A 32 2.97 -10.43 5.97
CA ALA A 32 1.68 -11.08 5.78
C ALA A 32 1.79 -12.60 5.58
N LYS A 33 0.66 -13.32 5.62
CA LYS A 33 0.61 -14.77 5.39
C LYS A 33 0.72 -15.12 3.91
N ASP A 34 0.11 -14.30 3.06
CA ASP A 34 0.04 -14.43 1.61
C ASP A 34 0.01 -13.05 0.93
N GLU A 35 0.11 -13.05 -0.40
CA GLU A 35 0.14 -11.85 -1.22
C GLU A 35 -1.14 -11.01 -1.10
N ALA A 36 -2.30 -11.66 -1.08
CA ALA A 36 -3.60 -10.99 -1.01
C ALA A 36 -3.76 -10.21 0.31
N THR A 37 -3.31 -10.81 1.42
CA THR A 37 -3.30 -10.18 2.74
C THR A 37 -2.32 -9.01 2.78
N ALA A 38 -1.14 -9.15 2.15
CA ALA A 38 -0.16 -8.06 2.07
C ALA A 38 -0.74 -6.85 1.33
N ILE A 39 -1.37 -7.11 0.17
CA ILE A 39 -2.03 -6.08 -0.63
C ILE A 39 -3.10 -5.35 0.18
N LYS A 40 -4.01 -6.09 0.83
CA LYS A 40 -5.09 -5.50 1.65
C LYS A 40 -4.54 -4.62 2.77
N GLY A 41 -3.52 -5.11 3.50
CA GLY A 41 -2.91 -4.36 4.59
C GLY A 41 -2.19 -3.10 4.12
N ALA A 42 -1.48 -3.17 2.99
CA ALA A 42 -0.75 -2.03 2.44
C ALA A 42 -1.67 -0.90 1.97
N VAL A 43 -2.78 -1.22 1.32
CA VAL A 43 -3.70 -0.23 0.74
C VAL A 43 -4.37 0.66 1.80
N VAL A 44 -4.56 0.14 3.01
CA VAL A 44 -5.15 0.89 4.14
C VAL A 44 -4.09 1.47 5.09
N TYR A 45 -2.81 1.26 4.82
CA TYR A 45 -1.75 1.64 5.78
C TYR A 45 -1.67 3.15 6.03
N HIS A 46 -1.95 3.95 5.01
CA HIS A 46 -1.96 5.41 5.07
C HIS A 46 -3.38 6.01 5.06
N SER A 47 -4.42 5.17 5.05
CA SER A 47 -5.80 5.66 5.14
C SER A 47 -6.18 5.96 6.59
N ASP A 48 -7.05 6.94 6.79
CA ASP A 48 -7.56 7.29 8.12
C ASP A 48 -8.86 6.52 8.41
N GLY A 49 -8.72 5.21 8.64
CA GLY A 49 -9.85 4.31 8.90
C GLY A 49 -10.57 3.79 7.65
N GLY A 50 -9.99 4.00 6.47
CA GLY A 50 -10.53 3.48 5.22
C GLY A 50 -10.46 1.96 5.11
N GLN A 51 -11.31 1.37 4.27
CA GLN A 51 -11.38 -0.07 4.04
C GLN A 51 -10.83 -0.44 2.67
N ALA A 52 -10.16 -1.60 2.60
CA ALA A 52 -9.71 -2.17 1.33
C ALA A 52 -10.89 -2.85 0.62
N GLN A 53 -11.15 -2.45 -0.61
CA GLN A 53 -12.18 -3.02 -1.48
C GLN A 53 -11.59 -3.33 -2.86
N GLU A 54 -12.19 -4.26 -3.59
CA GLU A 54 -11.80 -4.55 -4.97
C GLU A 54 -12.57 -3.65 -5.93
N ASN A 55 -11.89 -3.06 -6.91
CA ASN A 55 -12.50 -2.19 -7.92
C ASN A 55 -12.86 -2.94 -9.21
N GLU A 56 -13.43 -2.23 -10.18
CA GLU A 56 -13.84 -2.81 -11.47
C GLU A 56 -12.68 -3.38 -12.30
N ARG A 57 -11.44 -2.95 -12.01
CA ARG A 57 -10.22 -3.44 -12.65
C ARG A 57 -9.59 -4.62 -11.91
N LEU A 58 -10.27 -5.17 -10.89
CA LEU A 58 -9.76 -6.22 -10.00
C LEU A 58 -8.51 -5.78 -9.21
N GLU A 59 -8.37 -4.47 -8.98
CA GLU A 59 -7.32 -3.91 -8.13
C GLU A 59 -7.88 -3.65 -6.74
N MET A 60 -7.07 -3.90 -5.71
CA MET A 60 -7.44 -3.53 -4.35
C MET A 60 -7.19 -2.05 -4.14
N GLU A 61 -8.23 -1.34 -3.74
CA GLU A 61 -8.21 0.09 -3.47
C GLU A 61 -8.77 0.45 -2.09
N CYS A 62 -8.44 1.63 -1.60
CA CYS A 62 -9.07 2.27 -0.45
C CYS A 62 -9.41 3.70 -0.85
N LYS A 63 -10.72 3.98 -0.96
CA LYS A 63 -11.23 5.31 -1.30
C LYS A 63 -11.46 6.12 -0.03
N GLU A 64 -11.00 7.37 -0.04
CA GLU A 64 -11.25 8.39 0.98
C GLU A 64 -11.90 9.61 0.31
N PRO A 65 -13.20 9.56 -0.03
CA PRO A 65 -13.88 10.64 -0.76
C PRO A 65 -13.85 11.98 -0.01
N GLU A 66 -13.94 11.95 1.32
CA GLU A 66 -13.87 13.15 2.17
C GLU A 66 -12.54 13.91 2.03
N ARG A 67 -11.47 13.20 1.63
CA ARG A 67 -10.14 13.75 1.40
C ARG A 67 -9.84 13.96 -0.08
N GLY A 68 -10.74 13.51 -0.97
CA GLY A 68 -10.52 13.50 -2.42
C GLY A 68 -9.36 12.59 -2.85
N LEU A 69 -9.19 11.43 -2.19
CA LEU A 69 -8.05 10.53 -2.42
C LEU A 69 -8.48 9.08 -2.63
N VAL A 70 -7.70 8.34 -3.40
CA VAL A 70 -7.78 6.88 -3.50
C VAL A 70 -6.39 6.26 -3.52
N TRP A 71 -6.22 5.22 -2.71
CA TRP A 71 -5.02 4.39 -2.65
C TRP A 71 -5.28 3.10 -3.43
N ILE A 72 -4.38 2.72 -4.34
CA ILE A 72 -4.56 1.54 -5.20
C ILE A 72 -3.30 0.70 -5.14
N ALA A 73 -3.39 -0.54 -4.67
CA ALA A 73 -2.27 -1.47 -4.77
C ALA A 73 -2.16 -2.01 -6.17
N THR A 74 -0.95 -1.92 -6.71
CA THR A 74 -0.66 -2.30 -8.10
C THR A 74 0.22 -3.53 -8.20
N ARG A 75 1.04 -3.81 -7.17
CA ARG A 75 1.96 -4.94 -7.16
C ARG A 75 2.36 -5.30 -5.74
N ALA A 76 2.49 -6.60 -5.45
CA ALA A 76 3.15 -7.10 -4.26
C ALA A 76 4.35 -7.95 -4.67
N LEU A 77 5.55 -7.55 -4.24
CA LEU A 77 6.78 -8.31 -4.49
C LEU A 77 7.16 -9.05 -3.22
N ARG A 78 7.14 -10.38 -3.25
CA ARG A 78 7.72 -11.18 -2.17
C ARG A 78 9.24 -11.03 -2.18
N VAL A 79 9.81 -10.77 -1.01
CA VAL A 79 11.25 -10.54 -0.85
C VAL A 79 11.86 -11.49 0.19
N THR A 80 13.17 -11.72 0.04
CA THR A 80 14.02 -12.37 1.04
C THR A 80 14.33 -11.46 2.21
N ASP A 81 14.96 -12.00 3.25
CA ASP A 81 15.36 -11.21 4.42
C ASP A 81 16.43 -10.17 4.07
N ASP A 82 17.41 -10.52 3.24
CA ASP A 82 18.47 -9.59 2.82
C ASP A 82 17.92 -8.43 1.98
N GLU A 83 17.02 -8.71 1.02
CA GLU A 83 16.38 -7.69 0.19
C GLU A 83 15.51 -6.74 1.04
N TRP A 84 14.85 -7.29 2.05
CA TRP A 84 14.04 -6.51 2.98
C TRP A 84 14.88 -5.56 3.82
N ASP A 85 15.99 -6.04 4.37
CA ASP A 85 16.88 -5.23 5.20
C ASP A 85 17.52 -4.11 4.36
N ILE A 86 17.93 -4.41 3.13
CA ILE A 86 18.43 -3.40 2.18
C ILE A 86 17.35 -2.34 1.91
N PHE A 87 16.13 -2.75 1.60
CA PHE A 87 15.04 -1.83 1.33
C PHE A 87 14.79 -0.90 2.51
N LEU A 88 14.63 -1.44 3.72
CA LEU A 88 14.41 -0.63 4.93
C LEU A 88 15.56 0.34 5.21
N CYS A 89 16.81 -0.11 5.04
CA CYS A 89 17.98 0.75 5.21
C CYS A 89 17.98 1.94 4.24
N VAL A 90 17.52 1.73 3.00
CA VAL A 90 17.47 2.76 1.96
C VAL A 90 16.28 3.71 2.13
N THR A 91 15.11 3.18 2.52
CA THR A 91 13.86 3.97 2.54
C THR A 91 13.56 4.65 3.87
N ASP A 92 13.92 4.05 5.00
CA ASP A 92 13.59 4.57 6.36
C ASP A 92 14.84 4.95 7.18
N GLY A 93 16.04 4.69 6.67
CA GLY A 93 17.27 4.80 7.44
C GLY A 93 17.39 3.72 8.52
N LEU A 94 18.61 3.43 8.96
CA LEU A 94 18.94 2.30 9.85
C LEU A 94 18.23 2.30 11.23
N THR A 95 17.55 3.39 11.63
CA THR A 95 17.08 3.59 13.01
C THR A 95 15.56 3.63 13.20
N ASP A 96 14.74 3.90 12.16
CA ASP A 96 13.33 4.25 12.35
C ASP A 96 12.32 3.45 11.49
N ALA A 97 12.72 2.29 10.96
CA ALA A 97 11.89 1.49 10.05
C ALA A 97 10.48 1.18 10.58
N LYS A 98 9.45 1.84 10.03
CA LYS A 98 8.03 1.61 10.38
C LYS A 98 7.45 0.52 9.48
N VAL A 99 7.36 -0.69 10.00
CA VAL A 99 6.83 -1.85 9.26
C VAL A 99 5.32 -2.01 9.49
N CYS A 100 4.56 -2.21 8.41
CA CYS A 100 3.15 -2.61 8.49
C CYS A 100 3.04 -4.09 8.91
N LYS A 101 2.39 -4.36 10.05
CA LYS A 101 2.10 -5.71 10.56
C LYS A 101 0.61 -6.01 10.44
N THR A 102 0.26 -7.00 9.61
CA THR A 102 -1.13 -7.48 9.47
C THR A 102 -1.31 -8.75 10.30
N ILE A 103 -2.34 -8.81 11.16
CA ILE A 103 -2.62 -9.92 12.10
C ILE A 103 -3.41 -11.04 11.39
#